data_AF-G0QZJ3-F1
#
_entry.id   AF-G0QZJ3-F1
#
_cell.length_a   1.000
_cell.length_b   1.000
_cell.length_c   1.000
_cell.angle_alpha   90.00
_cell.angle_beta   90.00
_cell.angle_gamma   90.00
#
_symmetry.space_group_name_H-M   'P 1'
#
loop_
_entity.id
_entity.type
_entity.pdbx_description
1 polymer ?
#
loop_
_entity_poly.entity_id
_entity_poly.type
_entity_poly.pdbx_seq_one_letter_code
_entity_poly.pdbx_strand_id
1 'polypeptide(L)'
;MNRVLNQNFDEIDTESRIIMFIILGLFISQFSKELNSRLGIPYTPILVVFGMIIGSIDFYKDVFDKVLEINPHGFLMIFFPVLIFSSSFNANLQVFNKNKWQIFYLAVPGVTLTIILLTLTLKYVEGYDDEELPWSCAMLLATSLSTTDPVAVVALLQELGAPLHLEVIIEMESLLNDGVAVVIFNIVQDVARGIQLQMGSLFSSLLSLSLGGLTMGFVFGI
;
A
#
# COMPACT_ATOMS: atom_id res chain seq x y z
N MET A 1 -37.62 -25.59 4.85
CA MET A 1 -36.32 -25.50 5.56
C MET A 1 -35.52 -24.26 5.18
N ASN A 2 -35.36 -23.91 3.89
CA ASN A 2 -34.64 -22.68 3.47
C ASN A 2 -35.24 -21.35 3.94
N ARG A 3 -36.56 -21.24 4.15
CA ARG A 3 -37.20 -19.98 4.59
C ARG A 3 -36.92 -19.62 6.06
N VAL A 4 -36.75 -20.62 6.92
CA VAL A 4 -36.53 -20.42 8.36
C VAL A 4 -35.06 -20.08 8.64
N LEU A 5 -34.12 -20.64 7.85
CA LEU A 5 -32.72 -20.24 7.93
C LEU A 5 -32.53 -18.79 7.44
N ASN A 6 -33.21 -18.39 6.37
CA ASN A 6 -33.10 -17.02 5.85
C ASN A 6 -33.64 -15.95 6.83
N GLN A 7 -34.74 -16.25 7.54
CA GLN A 7 -35.29 -15.33 8.55
C GLN A 7 -34.35 -15.06 9.72
N ASN A 8 -33.52 -16.04 10.12
CA ASN A 8 -32.57 -15.87 11.23
C ASN A 8 -31.35 -15.00 10.85
N PHE A 9 -30.99 -14.92 9.56
CA PHE A 9 -29.88 -14.08 9.10
C PHE A 9 -30.31 -12.62 8.89
N ASP A 10 -31.58 -12.39 8.56
CA ASP A 10 -32.16 -11.05 8.42
C ASP A 10 -32.37 -10.33 9.76
N GLU A 11 -32.44 -11.06 10.88
CA GLU A 11 -32.50 -10.50 12.25
C GLU A 11 -31.13 -10.13 12.86
N ILE A 12 -30.03 -10.46 12.18
CA ILE A 12 -28.69 -10.12 12.68
C ILE A 12 -28.42 -8.65 12.39
N ASP A 13 -28.32 -7.85 13.45
CA ASP A 13 -27.99 -6.43 13.39
C ASP A 13 -26.63 -6.17 12.71
N THR A 14 -26.51 -5.03 12.03
CA THR A 14 -25.31 -4.66 11.27
C THR A 14 -24.06 -4.65 12.16
N GLU A 15 -24.15 -4.26 13.43
CA GLU A 15 -23.00 -4.29 14.35
C GLU A 15 -22.46 -5.71 14.54
N SER A 16 -23.36 -6.70 14.64
CA SER A 16 -22.98 -8.11 14.75
C SER A 16 -22.35 -8.62 13.46
N ARG A 17 -22.85 -8.18 12.30
CA ARG A 17 -22.25 -8.53 10.99
C ARG A 17 -20.85 -7.94 10.83
N ILE A 18 -20.59 -6.72 11.32
CA ILE A 18 -19.25 -6.13 11.34
C ILE A 18 -18.30 -6.98 12.18
N ILE A 19 -18.70 -7.38 13.39
CA ILE A 19 -17.87 -8.21 14.26
C ILE A 19 -17.58 -9.56 13.58
N MET A 20 -18.60 -10.19 13.00
CA MET A 20 -18.45 -11.43 12.24
C MET A 20 -17.49 -11.27 11.04
N PHE A 21 -17.60 -10.16 10.32
CA PHE A 21 -16.72 -9.85 9.19
C PHE A 21 -15.26 -9.71 9.65
N ILE A 22 -15.00 -9.00 10.76
CA ILE A 22 -13.66 -8.86 11.34
C ILE A 22 -13.12 -10.22 11.79
N ILE A 23 -13.90 -11.01 12.51
CA ILE A 23 -13.49 -12.35 12.97
C ILE A 23 -13.19 -13.27 11.77
N LEU A 24 -14.05 -13.25 10.76
CA LEU A 24 -13.87 -14.02 9.53
C LEU A 24 -12.59 -13.58 8.79
N GLY A 25 -12.35 -12.27 8.67
CA GLY A 25 -11.12 -11.74 8.08
C GLY A 25 -9.85 -12.16 8.83
N LEU A 26 -9.87 -12.12 10.16
CA LEU A 26 -8.75 -12.60 10.99
C LEU A 26 -8.55 -14.11 10.83
N PHE A 27 -9.63 -14.89 10.80
CA PHE A 27 -9.57 -16.33 10.60
C PHE A 27 -8.98 -16.69 9.23
N ILE A 28 -9.45 -16.04 8.16
CA ILE A 28 -8.94 -16.23 6.79
C ILE A 28 -7.48 -15.82 6.71
N SER A 29 -7.07 -14.75 7.40
CA SER A 29 -5.67 -14.33 7.46
C SER A 29 -4.79 -15.40 8.10
N GLN A 30 -5.22 -15.98 9.22
CA GLN A 30 -4.50 -17.05 9.89
C GLN A 30 -4.48 -18.34 9.05
N PHE A 31 -5.61 -18.69 8.43
CA PHE A 31 -5.71 -19.84 7.54
C PHE A 31 -4.82 -19.69 6.30
N SER A 32 -4.75 -18.49 5.73
CA SER A 32 -3.88 -18.19 4.58
C SER A 32 -2.41 -18.33 4.93
N LYS A 33 -1.99 -17.93 6.15
CA LYS A 33 -0.62 -18.14 6.64
C LYS A 33 -0.28 -19.63 6.77
N GLU A 34 -1.22 -20.44 7.25
CA GLU A 34 -1.04 -21.90 7.35
C GLU A 34 -1.04 -22.57 5.96
N LEU A 35 -1.78 -22.04 4.98
CA LEU A 35 -1.69 -22.51 3.59
C LEU A 35 -0.31 -22.20 3.00
N ASN A 36 0.22 -20.99 3.23
CA ASN A 36 1.54 -20.61 2.76
C ASN A 36 2.61 -21.56 3.29
N SER A 37 2.59 -21.87 4.60
CA SER A 37 3.57 -22.78 5.21
C SER A 37 3.53 -24.22 4.68
N ARG A 38 2.41 -24.65 4.10
CA ARG A 38 2.22 -26.02 3.57
C ARG A 38 2.34 -26.14 2.06
N LEU A 39 1.86 -25.16 1.32
CA LEU A 39 1.74 -25.19 -0.14
C LEU A 39 2.70 -24.22 -0.86
N GLY A 40 3.38 -23.33 -0.13
CA GLY A 40 4.27 -22.32 -0.69
C GLY A 40 3.56 -21.24 -1.53
N ILE A 41 2.24 -21.10 -1.38
CA ILE A 41 1.44 -20.10 -2.10
C ILE A 41 1.47 -18.80 -1.30
N PRO A 42 1.90 -17.66 -1.90
CA PRO A 42 1.92 -16.37 -1.22
C PRO A 42 0.55 -16.01 -0.62
N TYR A 43 0.55 -15.46 0.59
CA TYR A 43 -0.70 -15.18 1.31
C TYR A 43 -1.50 -14.02 0.68
N THR A 44 -0.86 -13.05 0.02
CA THR A 44 -1.54 -11.85 -0.53
C THR A 44 -2.56 -12.19 -1.62
N PRO A 45 -2.24 -12.98 -2.67
CA PRO A 45 -3.25 -13.41 -3.65
C PRO A 45 -4.40 -14.20 -3.04
N ILE A 46 -4.13 -15.05 -2.03
CA ILE A 46 -5.16 -15.83 -1.34
C ILE A 46 -6.17 -14.89 -0.66
N LEU A 47 -5.67 -13.88 0.05
CA LEU A 47 -6.50 -12.86 0.69
C LEU A 47 -7.36 -12.09 -0.31
N VAL A 48 -6.80 -11.73 -1.47
CA VAL A 48 -7.57 -11.04 -2.53
C VAL A 48 -8.70 -11.91 -3.04
N VAL A 49 -8.45 -13.20 -3.31
CA VAL A 49 -9.47 -14.14 -3.78
C VAL A 49 -10.57 -14.31 -2.74
N PHE A 50 -10.23 -14.54 -1.47
CA PHE A 50 -11.24 -14.63 -0.40
C PHE A 50 -12.00 -13.32 -0.21
N GLY A 51 -11.33 -12.18 -0.30
CA GLY A 51 -11.94 -10.86 -0.23
C GLY A 51 -12.97 -10.64 -1.35
N MET A 52 -12.64 -11.03 -2.59
CA MET A 52 -13.58 -10.96 -3.72
C MET A 52 -14.79 -11.89 -3.51
N ILE A 53 -14.56 -13.11 -3.02
CA ILE A 53 -15.65 -14.05 -2.72
C ILE A 53 -16.57 -13.47 -1.65
N ILE A 54 -16.03 -12.98 -0.53
CA ILE A 54 -16.82 -12.43 0.58
C ILE A 54 -17.52 -11.14 0.19
N GLY A 55 -16.84 -10.26 -0.53
CA GLY A 55 -17.41 -8.99 -1.02
C GLY A 55 -18.56 -9.19 -2.01
N SER A 56 -18.66 -10.37 -2.63
CA SER A 56 -19.77 -10.73 -3.52
C SER A 56 -20.98 -11.32 -2.77
N ILE A 57 -20.89 -11.53 -1.45
CA ILE A 57 -21.97 -12.10 -0.64
C ILE A 57 -22.88 -10.98 -0.14
N ASP A 58 -24.16 -11.01 -0.54
CA ASP A 58 -25.16 -10.00 -0.15
C ASP A 58 -25.31 -9.82 1.37
N PHE A 59 -25.00 -10.86 2.15
CA PHE A 59 -25.04 -10.84 3.63
C PHE A 59 -24.13 -9.76 4.26
N TYR A 60 -23.03 -9.38 3.59
CA TYR A 60 -22.08 -8.37 4.10
C TYR A 60 -22.19 -7.01 3.40
N LYS A 61 -23.22 -6.81 2.57
CA LYS A 61 -23.36 -5.59 1.77
C LYS A 61 -23.44 -4.32 2.63
N ASP A 62 -24.19 -4.35 3.71
CA ASP A 62 -24.30 -3.24 4.67
C ASP A 62 -22.99 -2.93 5.40
N VAL A 63 -22.18 -3.96 5.66
CA VAL A 63 -20.82 -3.78 6.18
C VAL A 63 -19.93 -3.10 5.15
N PHE A 64 -20.00 -3.53 3.89
CA PHE A 64 -19.21 -2.96 2.80
C PHE A 64 -19.56 -1.49 2.53
N ASP A 65 -20.86 -1.14 2.54
CA ASP A 65 -21.31 0.24 2.39
C ASP A 65 -20.69 1.14 3.47
N LYS A 66 -20.65 0.68 4.74
CA LYS A 66 -19.96 1.41 5.82
C LYS A 66 -18.45 1.50 5.64
N VAL A 67 -17.81 0.46 5.10
CA VAL A 67 -16.36 0.48 4.80
C VAL A 67 -16.05 1.49 3.70
N LEU A 68 -16.92 1.64 2.70
CA LEU A 68 -16.78 2.64 1.64
C LEU A 68 -16.91 4.08 2.15
N GLU A 69 -17.58 4.31 3.28
CA GLU A 69 -17.67 5.61 3.94
C GLU A 69 -16.39 5.99 4.71
N ILE A 70 -15.49 5.02 4.97
CA ILE A 70 -14.24 5.30 5.67
C ILE A 70 -13.36 6.17 4.78
N ASN A 71 -12.95 7.32 5.32
CA ASN A 71 -12.04 8.22 4.63
C ASN A 71 -10.68 7.51 4.41
N PRO A 72 -10.26 7.26 3.14
CA PRO A 72 -9.03 6.54 2.87
C PRO A 72 -7.78 7.28 3.37
N HIS A 73 -7.79 8.61 3.31
CA HIS A 73 -6.68 9.43 3.81
C HIS A 73 -6.57 9.35 5.34
N GLY A 74 -7.69 9.36 6.05
CA GLY A 74 -7.71 9.17 7.51
C GLY A 74 -7.21 7.78 7.91
N PHE A 75 -7.62 6.75 7.16
CA PHE A 75 -7.13 5.39 7.35
C PHE A 75 -5.60 5.30 7.16
N LEU A 76 -5.08 5.82 6.04
CA LEU A 76 -3.64 5.86 5.79
C LEU A 76 -2.88 6.64 6.87
N MET A 77 -3.40 7.78 7.31
CA MET A 77 -2.74 8.61 8.33
C MET A 77 -2.56 7.90 9.68
N ILE A 78 -3.41 6.90 9.99
CA ILE A 78 -3.32 6.09 11.21
C ILE A 78 -2.38 4.90 11.02
N PHE A 79 -2.57 4.13 9.95
CA PHE A 79 -1.85 2.86 9.77
C PHE A 79 -0.45 3.04 9.17
N PHE A 80 -0.28 4.00 8.27
CA PHE A 80 0.97 4.18 7.54
C PHE A 80 2.17 4.50 8.46
N PRO A 81 2.06 5.41 9.47
CA PRO A 81 3.15 5.63 10.43
C PRO A 81 3.51 4.37 11.22
N VAL A 82 2.52 3.57 11.62
CA VAL A 82 2.73 2.34 12.38
C VAL A 82 3.46 1.30 11.54
N LEU A 83 3.05 1.14 10.27
CA LEU A 83 3.69 0.20 9.33
C LEU A 83 5.14 0.62 9.03
N ILE A 84 5.37 1.89 8.69
CA ILE A 84 6.72 2.41 8.41
C ILE A 84 7.62 2.27 9.62
N PHE A 85 7.11 2.58 10.82
CA PHE A 85 7.88 2.46 12.06
C PHE A 85 8.27 1.00 12.33
N SER A 86 7.33 0.06 12.19
CA SER A 86 7.60 -1.36 12.37
C SER A 86 8.69 -1.87 11.42
N SER A 87 8.61 -1.53 10.14
CA SER A 87 9.62 -1.95 9.15
C SER A 87 10.98 -1.28 9.42
N SER A 88 10.98 0.02 9.72
CA SER A 88 12.22 0.77 10.03
C SER A 88 12.91 0.25 11.29
N PHE A 89 12.14 -0.17 12.30
CA PHE A 89 12.67 -0.64 13.58
C PHE A 89 13.35 -2.02 13.48
N ASN A 90 12.84 -2.88 12.60
CA ASN A 90 13.42 -4.21 12.37
C ASN A 90 14.61 -4.19 11.39
N ALA A 91 14.81 -3.08 10.67
CA ALA A 91 15.85 -2.97 9.66
C ALA A 91 17.28 -2.98 10.24
N ASN A 92 18.19 -3.71 9.59
CA ASN A 92 19.59 -3.73 9.96
C ASN A 92 20.31 -2.45 9.49
N LEU A 93 20.46 -1.48 10.39
CA LEU A 93 21.10 -0.18 10.11
C LEU A 93 22.55 -0.28 9.60
N GLN A 94 23.30 -1.32 9.99
CA GLN A 94 24.69 -1.48 9.53
C GLN A 94 24.74 -1.87 8.06
N VAL A 95 23.86 -2.77 7.63
CA VAL A 95 23.73 -3.22 6.25
C VAL A 95 23.12 -2.10 5.39
N PHE A 96 22.11 -1.40 5.91
CA PHE A 96 21.53 -0.23 5.26
C PHE A 96 22.60 0.83 4.96
N ASN A 97 23.40 1.23 5.95
CA ASN A 97 24.40 2.28 5.79
C ASN A 97 25.48 1.93 4.75
N LYS A 98 25.79 0.64 4.57
CA LYS A 98 26.73 0.17 3.54
C LYS A 98 26.14 0.27 2.12
N ASN A 99 24.82 0.12 1.98
CA ASN A 99 24.13 0.04 0.68
C ASN A 99 23.21 1.24 0.38
N LYS A 100 23.21 2.27 1.23
CA LYS A 100 22.27 3.41 1.19
C LYS A 100 22.16 4.08 -0.18
N TRP A 101 23.25 4.16 -0.94
CA TRP A 101 23.25 4.77 -2.27
C TRP A 101 22.51 3.91 -3.29
N GLN A 102 22.72 2.59 -3.28
CA GLN A 102 22.01 1.67 -4.16
C GLN A 102 20.51 1.68 -3.85
N ILE A 103 20.17 1.61 -2.56
CA ILE A 103 18.79 1.71 -2.08
C ILE A 103 18.15 3.03 -2.55
N PHE A 104 18.86 4.16 -2.38
CA PHE A 104 18.38 5.46 -2.83
C PHE A 104 18.12 5.52 -4.34
N TYR A 105 19.02 5.01 -5.17
CA TYR A 105 18.85 5.01 -6.62
C TYR A 105 17.69 4.10 -7.08
N LEU A 106 17.42 3.00 -6.39
CA LEU A 106 16.27 2.16 -6.71
C LEU A 106 14.96 2.84 -6.26
N ALA A 107 14.91 3.31 -5.02
CA ALA A 107 13.69 3.81 -4.41
C ALA A 107 13.27 5.22 -4.88
N VAL A 108 14.19 6.08 -5.31
CA VAL A 108 13.85 7.47 -5.69
C VAL A 108 13.71 7.61 -7.21
N PRO A 109 14.80 7.55 -8.02
CA PRO A 109 14.65 7.68 -9.46
C PRO A 109 14.01 6.45 -10.09
N GLY A 110 14.19 5.25 -9.55
CA GLY A 110 13.51 4.05 -10.06
C GLY A 110 11.99 4.17 -9.97
N VAL A 111 11.47 4.59 -8.83
CA VAL A 111 10.02 4.81 -8.62
C VAL A 111 9.49 5.93 -9.49
N THR A 112 10.19 7.05 -9.54
CA THR A 112 9.82 8.18 -10.40
C THR A 112 9.74 7.74 -11.87
N LEU A 113 10.72 6.94 -12.33
CA LEU A 113 10.73 6.39 -13.67
C LEU A 113 9.55 5.44 -13.89
N THR A 114 9.26 4.56 -12.93
CA THR A 114 8.09 3.65 -12.99
C THR A 114 6.79 4.41 -13.13
N ILE A 115 6.59 5.48 -12.37
CA ILE A 115 5.38 6.33 -12.45
C ILE A 115 5.27 6.97 -13.84
N ILE A 116 6.37 7.51 -14.36
CA ILE A 116 6.39 8.12 -15.71
C ILE A 116 6.05 7.06 -16.76
N LEU A 117 6.71 5.90 -16.72
CA LEU A 117 6.50 4.83 -17.71
C LEU A 117 5.07 4.28 -17.64
N LEU A 118 4.52 4.06 -16.46
CA LEU A 118 3.13 3.63 -16.28
C LEU A 118 2.15 4.67 -16.80
N THR A 119 2.36 5.94 -16.49
CA THR A 119 1.51 7.04 -17.00
C THR A 119 1.55 7.09 -18.53
N LEU A 120 2.74 7.01 -19.13
CA LEU A 120 2.91 6.99 -20.59
C LEU A 120 2.27 5.75 -21.21
N THR A 121 2.35 4.60 -20.54
CA THR A 121 1.71 3.36 -21.03
C THR A 121 0.19 3.51 -21.06
N LEU A 122 -0.42 4.02 -19.98
CA LEU A 122 -1.85 4.30 -19.92
C LEU A 122 -2.28 5.29 -21.02
N LYS A 123 -1.47 6.32 -21.26
CA LYS A 123 -1.79 7.38 -22.23
C LYS A 123 -1.59 6.98 -23.69
N TYR A 124 -0.49 6.30 -24.00
CA TYR A 124 -0.07 6.07 -25.38
C TYR A 124 -0.22 4.63 -25.85
N VAL A 125 -0.17 3.65 -24.95
CA VAL A 125 -0.28 2.23 -25.31
C VAL A 125 -1.73 1.77 -25.20
N GLU A 126 -2.38 2.05 -24.07
CA GLU A 126 -3.81 1.76 -23.89
C GLU A 126 -4.70 2.77 -24.63
N GLY A 127 -4.17 3.98 -24.89
CA GLY A 127 -4.84 5.00 -25.69
C GLY A 127 -5.91 5.79 -24.94
N TYR A 128 -5.82 5.89 -23.61
CA TYR A 128 -6.77 6.69 -22.84
C TYR A 128 -6.58 8.19 -23.10
N ASP A 129 -7.55 8.79 -23.78
CA ASP A 129 -7.59 10.22 -24.05
C ASP A 129 -7.84 11.04 -22.77
N ASP A 130 -7.63 12.36 -22.84
CA ASP A 130 -7.76 13.26 -21.70
C ASP A 130 -9.20 13.39 -21.16
N GLU A 131 -10.21 13.07 -21.97
CA GLU A 131 -11.61 13.02 -21.53
C GLU A 131 -11.92 11.78 -20.68
N GLU A 132 -11.31 10.64 -20.99
CA GLU A 132 -11.53 9.38 -20.29
C GLU A 132 -10.69 9.29 -19.02
N LEU A 133 -9.41 9.64 -19.13
CA LEU A 133 -8.46 9.58 -18.02
C LEU A 133 -7.54 10.79 -18.06
N PRO A 134 -7.87 11.91 -17.39
CA PRO A 134 -7.00 13.07 -17.33
C PRO A 134 -5.57 12.71 -16.88
N TRP A 135 -4.56 13.45 -17.34
CA TRP A 135 -3.15 13.20 -16.98
C TRP A 135 -2.91 13.09 -15.48
N SER A 136 -3.57 13.93 -14.68
CA SER A 136 -3.49 13.88 -13.22
C SER A 136 -4.04 12.56 -12.67
N CYS A 137 -5.16 12.06 -13.18
CA CYS A 137 -5.72 10.76 -12.80
C CYS A 137 -4.81 9.59 -13.23
N ALA A 138 -4.23 9.65 -14.43
CA ALA A 138 -3.28 8.65 -14.89
C ALA A 138 -2.02 8.61 -14.01
N MET A 139 -1.48 9.77 -13.63
CA MET A 139 -0.34 9.87 -12.72
C MET A 139 -0.68 9.41 -11.31
N LEU A 140 -1.88 9.73 -10.79
CA LEU A 140 -2.35 9.23 -9.49
C LEU A 140 -2.43 7.70 -9.50
N LEU A 141 -3.00 7.12 -10.55
CA LEU A 141 -3.08 5.67 -10.73
C LEU A 141 -1.68 5.04 -10.82
N ALA A 142 -0.80 5.60 -11.65
CA ALA A 142 0.58 5.14 -11.79
C ALA A 142 1.37 5.21 -10.47
N THR A 143 1.15 6.26 -9.68
CA THR A 143 1.76 6.42 -8.35
C THR A 143 1.23 5.41 -7.34
N SER A 144 -0.07 5.12 -7.37
CA SER A 144 -0.66 4.05 -6.54
C SER A 144 -0.17 2.65 -6.93
N LEU A 145 0.23 2.44 -8.18
CA LEU A 145 0.73 1.16 -8.69
C LEU A 145 2.26 1.00 -8.60
N SER A 146 3.01 2.07 -8.31
CA SER A 146 4.48 2.02 -8.28
C SER A 146 5.07 1.43 -7.01
N THR A 147 4.29 1.36 -5.93
CA THR A 147 4.73 0.81 -4.65
C THR A 147 4.82 -0.72 -4.73
N THR A 148 5.96 -1.25 -4.28
CA THR A 148 6.28 -2.69 -4.34
C THR A 148 6.15 -3.30 -2.94
N ASP A 149 5.39 -4.38 -2.80
CA ASP A 149 5.34 -5.15 -1.54
C ASP A 149 6.52 -6.15 -1.48
N PRO A 150 7.51 -5.94 -0.59
CA PRO A 150 8.71 -6.75 -0.55
C PRO A 150 8.46 -8.06 0.20
N VAL A 151 7.37 -8.19 0.97
CA VAL A 151 7.21 -9.28 1.94
C VAL A 151 7.20 -10.64 1.27
N ALA A 152 6.48 -10.77 0.15
CA ALA A 152 6.45 -12.01 -0.62
C ALA A 152 7.82 -12.33 -1.27
N VAL A 153 8.51 -11.30 -1.77
CA VAL A 153 9.81 -11.45 -2.45
C VAL A 153 10.90 -11.83 -1.46
N VAL A 154 10.93 -11.18 -0.29
CA VAL A 154 11.88 -11.45 0.79
C VAL A 154 11.70 -12.88 1.33
N ALA A 155 10.46 -13.32 1.54
CA ALA A 155 10.19 -14.69 1.98
C ALA A 155 10.72 -15.74 0.99
N LEU A 156 10.48 -15.54 -0.31
CA LEU A 156 10.99 -16.44 -1.36
C LEU A 156 12.53 -16.42 -1.43
N LEU A 157 13.15 -15.24 -1.29
CA LEU A 157 14.60 -15.13 -1.30
C LEU A 157 15.24 -15.83 -0.10
N GLN A 158 14.63 -15.75 1.08
CA GLN A 158 15.08 -16.49 2.26
C GLN A 158 15.01 -18.00 2.04
N GLU A 159 13.93 -18.51 1.43
CA GLU A 159 13.81 -19.94 1.07
C GLU A 159 14.90 -20.39 0.07
N LEU A 160 15.33 -19.51 -0.82
CA LEU A 160 16.40 -19.75 -1.79
C LEU A 160 17.81 -19.56 -1.20
N GLY A 161 17.94 -19.22 0.09
CA GLY A 161 19.22 -19.01 0.75
C GLY A 161 19.90 -17.69 0.37
N ALA A 162 19.13 -16.67 0.04
CA ALA A 162 19.67 -15.36 -0.26
C ALA A 162 20.45 -14.79 0.94
N PRO A 163 21.50 -14.01 0.68
CA PRO A 163 22.26 -13.37 1.75
C PRO A 163 21.44 -12.24 2.38
N LEU A 164 21.59 -12.07 3.71
CA LEU A 164 20.94 -11.03 4.51
C LEU A 164 21.08 -9.61 3.92
N HIS A 165 22.14 -9.34 3.15
CA HIS A 165 22.30 -8.03 2.51
C HIS A 165 21.23 -7.74 1.45
N LEU A 166 20.77 -8.75 0.72
CA LEU A 166 19.77 -8.59 -0.33
C LEU A 166 18.38 -8.35 0.28
N GLU A 167 18.07 -9.04 1.38
CA GLU A 167 16.84 -8.85 2.15
C GLU A 167 16.72 -7.40 2.64
N VAL A 168 17.77 -6.88 3.29
CA VAL A 168 17.79 -5.49 3.78
C VAL A 168 17.70 -4.47 2.64
N ILE A 169 18.34 -4.74 1.50
CA ILE A 169 18.25 -3.84 0.34
C ILE A 169 16.80 -3.77 -0.16
N ILE A 170 16.13 -4.91 -0.32
CA ILE A 170 14.75 -4.98 -0.84
C ILE A 170 13.76 -4.38 0.16
N GLU A 171 13.91 -4.68 1.45
CA GLU A 171 13.05 -4.15 2.51
C GLU A 171 13.15 -2.61 2.58
N MET A 172 14.37 -2.07 2.55
CA MET A 172 14.59 -0.63 2.64
C MET A 172 14.29 0.10 1.33
N GLU A 173 14.45 -0.56 0.17
CA GLU A 173 14.05 -0.02 -1.13
C GLU A 173 12.54 0.17 -1.20
N SER A 174 11.77 -0.85 -0.85
CA SER A 174 10.32 -0.78 -0.80
C SER A 174 9.82 0.25 0.22
N LEU A 175 10.42 0.29 1.43
CA LEU A 175 10.05 1.28 2.45
C LEU A 175 10.23 2.73 1.96
N LEU A 176 11.35 3.01 1.27
CA LEU A 176 11.59 4.33 0.70
C LEU A 176 10.71 4.59 -0.53
N ASN A 177 10.44 3.58 -1.34
CA ASN A 177 9.51 3.66 -2.47
C ASN A 177 8.12 4.13 -2.00
N ASP A 178 7.58 3.52 -0.94
CA ASP A 178 6.32 3.92 -0.32
C ASP A 178 6.30 5.39 0.10
N GLY A 179 7.38 5.86 0.73
CA GLY A 179 7.53 7.27 1.11
C GLY A 179 7.55 8.21 -0.09
N VAL A 180 8.32 7.87 -1.14
CA VAL A 180 8.42 8.66 -2.37
C VAL A 180 7.08 8.71 -3.11
N ALA A 181 6.41 7.57 -3.23
CA ALA A 181 5.11 7.45 -3.89
C ALA A 181 4.05 8.29 -3.17
N VAL A 182 3.97 8.27 -1.83
CA VAL A 182 3.04 9.12 -1.09
C VAL A 182 3.31 10.60 -1.31
N VAL A 183 4.57 11.02 -1.37
CA VAL A 183 4.92 12.43 -1.61
C VAL A 183 4.51 12.84 -3.03
N ILE A 184 4.81 12.03 -4.04
CA ILE A 184 4.41 12.28 -5.43
C ILE A 184 2.88 12.28 -5.54
N PHE A 185 2.19 11.36 -4.89
CA PHE A 185 0.73 11.26 -4.90
C PHE A 185 0.07 12.53 -4.37
N ASN A 186 0.57 13.08 -3.26
CA ASN A 186 0.07 14.34 -2.70
C ASN A 186 0.29 15.52 -3.67
N ILE A 187 1.47 15.61 -4.28
CA ILE A 187 1.78 16.65 -5.28
C ILE A 187 0.83 16.57 -6.46
N VAL A 188 0.66 15.37 -7.05
CA VAL A 188 -0.24 15.18 -8.20
C VAL A 188 -1.69 15.43 -7.81
N GLN A 189 -2.11 15.05 -6.60
CA GLN A 189 -3.44 15.33 -6.08
C GLN A 189 -3.72 16.83 -5.98
N ASP A 190 -2.75 17.62 -5.51
CA ASP A 190 -2.88 19.07 -5.44
C ASP A 190 -3.00 19.69 -6.84
N VAL A 191 -2.17 19.23 -7.80
CA VAL A 191 -2.31 19.62 -9.22
C VAL A 191 -3.70 19.26 -9.75
N ALA A 192 -4.20 18.06 -9.44
CA ALA A 192 -5.51 17.58 -9.87
C ALA A 192 -6.67 18.46 -9.34
N ARG A 193 -6.50 19.03 -8.15
CA ARG A 193 -7.46 19.98 -7.54
C ARG A 193 -7.36 21.40 -8.11
N GLY A 194 -6.48 21.63 -9.08
CA GLY A 194 -6.27 22.95 -9.70
C GLY A 194 -5.41 23.89 -8.86
N ILE A 195 -4.69 23.38 -7.85
CA ILE A 195 -3.74 24.18 -7.08
C ILE A 195 -2.55 24.48 -8.00
N GLN A 196 -2.35 25.77 -8.32
CA GLN A 196 -1.20 26.19 -9.11
C GLN A 196 0.06 26.04 -8.27
N LEU A 197 0.85 25.03 -8.61
CA LEU A 197 2.11 24.74 -7.94
C LEU A 197 3.24 25.43 -8.69
N GLN A 198 3.89 26.39 -8.05
CA GLN A 198 5.17 26.89 -8.54
C GLN A 198 6.24 25.81 -8.31
N MET A 199 7.11 25.55 -9.30
CA MET A 199 8.17 24.55 -9.13
C MET A 199 9.08 24.86 -7.92
N GLY A 200 9.27 26.14 -7.59
CA GLY A 200 9.97 26.56 -6.38
C GLY A 200 9.26 26.19 -5.08
N SER A 201 7.91 26.28 -5.05
CA SER A 201 7.13 25.87 -3.87
C SER A 201 7.05 24.35 -3.73
N LEU A 202 7.05 23.61 -4.83
CA LEU A 202 7.11 22.15 -4.80
C LEU A 202 8.42 21.65 -4.21
N PHE A 203 9.54 22.21 -4.67
CA PHE A 203 10.85 21.83 -4.16
C PHE A 203 11.00 22.19 -2.69
N SER A 204 10.52 23.37 -2.26
CA SER A 204 10.58 23.76 -0.85
C SER A 204 9.65 22.92 0.04
N SER A 205 8.45 22.57 -0.43
CA SER A 205 7.54 21.65 0.27
C SER A 205 8.14 20.25 0.39
N LEU A 206 8.75 19.73 -0.67
CA LEU A 206 9.44 18.43 -0.67
C LEU A 206 10.59 18.42 0.35
N LEU A 207 11.41 19.48 0.33
CA LEU A 207 12.53 19.64 1.28
C LEU A 207 12.01 19.76 2.71
N SER A 208 10.96 20.54 2.93
CA SER A 208 10.37 20.75 4.25
C SER A 208 9.74 19.47 4.81
N LEU A 209 9.08 18.66 3.97
CA LEU A 209 8.53 17.37 4.40
C LEU A 209 9.65 16.38 4.74
N SER A 210 10.65 16.24 3.85
CA SER A 210 11.77 15.32 4.07
C SER A 210 12.62 15.72 5.27
N LEU A 211 13.04 16.99 5.35
CA LEU A 211 13.85 17.49 6.45
C LEU A 211 13.05 17.55 7.75
N GLY A 212 11.77 17.96 7.71
CA GLY A 212 10.89 17.98 8.88
C GLY A 212 10.66 16.59 9.46
N GLY A 213 10.46 15.58 8.61
CA GLY A 213 10.38 14.19 9.03
C GLY A 213 11.69 13.70 9.66
N LEU A 214 12.83 14.00 9.03
CA LEU A 214 14.14 13.64 9.57
C LEU A 214 14.44 14.32 10.91
N THR A 215 14.15 15.61 11.06
CA THR A 215 14.40 16.35 12.29
C THR A 215 13.51 15.85 13.43
N MET A 216 12.21 15.67 13.17
CA MET A 216 11.30 15.10 14.16
C MET A 216 11.71 13.67 14.54
N GLY A 217 12.07 12.85 13.55
CA GLY A 217 12.57 11.49 13.78
C GLY A 217 13.83 11.47 14.63
N PHE A 218 14.76 12.39 14.42
CA PHE A 218 15.96 12.51 15.24
C PHE A 218 15.66 12.99 16.67
N VAL A 219 14.75 13.95 16.84
CA VAL A 219 14.39 14.51 18.15
C VAL A 219 13.66 13.49 19.02
N PHE A 220 12.75 12.71 18.44
CA PHE A 220 11.95 11.72 19.17
C PHE A 220 12.53 10.30 19.15
N GLY A 221 13.51 10.02 18.29
CA GLY A 221 14.12 8.71 18.11
C GLY A 221 15.41 8.48 18.91
N ILE A 222 15.96 9.53 19.53
CA ILE A 222 17.05 9.46 20.53
C ILE A 222 16.44 9.37 21.92
#